data_AF-A0A2K5DMQ7-F1
#
_entry.id   AF-A0A2K5DMQ7-F1
#
_cell.length_a   1.000
_cell.length_b   1.000
_cell.length_c   1.000
_cell.angle_alpha   90.00
_cell.angle_beta   90.00
_cell.angle_gamma   90.00
#
_symmetry.space_group_name_H-M   'P 1'
#
loop_
_entity.id
_entity.type
_entity.pdbx_description
1 polymer ?
#
loop_
_entity_poly.entity_id
_entity_poly.type
_entity_poly.pdbx_seq_one_letter_code
_entity_poly.pdbx_strand_id
1 'polypeptide(L)' 'MRIFYYLLHFLCYVTFILPATCTLVDADRCTKCYGHCKRDCLESEKQIDICSSPRKICCTERLYEEDYIF' A
#
# COMPACT_ATOMS: atom_id res chain seq x y z
N MET A 1 6.60 39.91 -0.76
CA MET A 1 7.88 39.18 -0.54
C MET A 1 7.70 37.73 -0.99
N ARG A 2 8.28 37.34 -2.13
CA ARG A 2 8.11 36.01 -2.74
C ARG A 2 8.68 34.85 -1.91
N ILE A 3 9.70 35.12 -1.10
CA ILE A 3 10.37 34.14 -0.23
C ILE A 3 9.41 33.51 0.79
N PHE A 4 8.53 34.29 1.40
CA PHE A 4 7.57 33.74 2.36
C PHE A 4 6.57 32.79 1.69
N TYR A 5 6.16 33.09 0.45
CA TYR A 5 5.29 32.21 -0.31
C TYR A 5 5.96 30.86 -0.62
N TYR A 6 7.23 30.87 -1.04
CA TYR A 6 7.98 29.62 -1.29
C TYR A 6 8.21 28.82 0.00
N LEU A 7 8.51 29.47 1.11
CA LEU A 7 8.66 28.81 2.41
C LEU A 7 7.35 28.17 2.87
N LEU A 8 6.22 28.87 2.75
CA LEU A 8 4.90 28.33 3.07
C LEU A 8 4.54 27.15 2.17
N HIS A 9 4.85 27.24 0.89
CA HIS A 9 4.59 26.15 -0.05
C HIS A 9 5.43 24.91 0.27
N PHE A 10 6.72 25.11 0.59
CA PHE A 10 7.61 24.03 1.01
C PHE A 10 7.15 23.37 2.31
N LEU A 11 6.77 24.17 3.31
CA LEU A 11 6.18 23.69 4.56
C LEU A 11 4.94 22.83 4.27
N CYS A 12 4.00 23.32 3.48
CA CYS A 12 2.80 22.55 3.13
C CYS A 12 3.12 21.24 2.39
N TYR A 13 4.11 21.25 1.50
CA TYR A 13 4.53 20.04 0.81
C TYR A 13 5.07 18.98 1.78
N VAL A 14 5.95 19.37 2.71
CA VAL A 14 6.58 18.45 3.66
C VAL A 14 5.62 18.00 4.77
N THR A 15 4.64 18.82 5.15
CA THR A 15 3.72 18.48 6.25
C THR A 15 2.43 17.79 5.81
N PHE A 16 1.96 18.01 4.57
CA PHE A 16 0.69 17.44 4.11
C PHE A 16 0.88 16.45 2.97
N ILE A 17 1.67 16.78 1.95
CA ILE A 17 1.81 15.95 0.75
C ILE A 17 2.79 14.80 0.99
N LEU A 18 3.94 15.10 1.58
CA LEU A 18 4.96 14.08 1.87
C LEU A 18 4.42 13.04 2.87
N PRO A 19 3.70 13.41 3.94
CA PRO A 19 3.09 12.41 4.81
C PRO A 19 1.96 11.69 4.11
N ALA A 20 1.08 12.32 3.32
CA ALA A 20 0.04 11.56 2.59
C ALA A 20 0.61 10.52 1.58
N THR A 21 1.83 10.74 1.09
CA THR A 21 2.53 9.81 0.17
C THR A 21 3.47 8.85 0.87
N CYS A 22 3.96 9.21 2.06
CA CYS A 22 4.84 8.39 2.90
C CYS A 22 4.13 7.80 4.14
N THR A 23 2.84 8.06 4.33
CA THR A 23 1.97 7.39 5.30
C THR A 23 1.77 6.00 4.78
N LEU A 24 2.73 5.16 5.16
CA LEU A 24 2.48 3.81 5.62
C LEU A 24 1.38 3.13 4.81
N VAL A 25 1.72 2.78 3.57
CA VAL A 25 1.39 1.42 3.16
C VAL A 25 1.97 0.56 4.27
N ASP A 26 1.08 0.12 5.18
CA ASP A 26 1.44 -0.74 6.29
C ASP A 26 1.96 -2.01 5.64
N ALA A 27 3.26 -2.03 5.35
CA ALA A 27 3.94 -3.10 4.63
C ALA A 27 3.73 -4.43 5.35
N ASP A 28 3.49 -4.32 6.65
CA ASP A 28 3.20 -5.40 7.56
C ASP A 28 1.78 -5.94 7.39
N ARG A 29 0.82 -5.15 6.86
CA ARG A 29 -0.55 -5.62 6.58
C ARG A 29 -0.55 -6.71 5.51
N CYS A 30 0.31 -6.60 4.49
CA CYS A 30 0.50 -7.65 3.51
C CYS A 30 1.00 -8.94 4.17
N THR A 31 2.06 -8.85 4.99
CA THR A 31 2.65 -9.98 5.71
C THR A 31 1.69 -10.59 6.74
N LYS A 32 0.92 -9.76 7.47
CA LYS A 32 -0.10 -10.16 8.45
C LYS A 32 -1.25 -10.95 7.81
N CYS A 33 -1.58 -10.63 6.57
CA CYS A 33 -2.59 -11.35 5.78
C CYS A 33 -2.01 -12.55 5.01
N TYR A 34 -0.80 -13.02 5.37
CA TYR A 34 -0.06 -14.08 4.67
C TYR A 34 0.08 -13.81 3.16
N GLY A 35 0.09 -12.54 2.78
CA GLY A 35 0.22 -12.10 1.40
C GLY A 35 1.67 -11.98 0.96
N HIS A 36 1.88 -12.03 -0.35
CA HIS A 36 3.16 -11.89 -1.01
C HIS A 36 3.16 -10.71 -1.99
N CYS A 37 4.22 -9.91 -1.94
CA CYS A 37 4.41 -8.77 -2.83
C CYS A 37 4.89 -9.19 -4.22
N LYS A 38 4.04 -9.09 -5.23
CA LYS A 38 4.32 -9.44 -6.64
C LYS A 38 4.01 -8.25 -7.55
N ARG A 39 4.41 -8.31 -8.83
CA ARG A 39 4.00 -7.27 -9.81
C ARG A 39 2.53 -7.39 -10.15
N ASP A 40 2.10 -8.62 -10.40
CA ASP A 40 0.74 -9.00 -10.74
C ASP A 40 0.38 -10.26 -9.93
N CYS A 41 -0.89 -10.38 -9.55
CA CYS A 41 -1.39 -11.58 -8.87
C CYS A 41 -1.67 -12.68 -9.91
N LEU A 42 -1.46 -13.93 -9.51
CA LEU A 42 -1.90 -15.08 -10.30
C LEU A 42 -3.45 -15.14 -10.35
N GLU A 43 -4.00 -15.87 -11.32
CA GLU A 43 -5.46 -16.04 -11.43
C GLU A 43 -6.08 -16.72 -10.20
N SER A 44 -5.30 -17.59 -9.54
CA SER A 44 -5.62 -18.24 -8.27
C SER A 44 -5.46 -17.33 -7.04
N GLU A 45 -4.97 -16.10 -7.21
CA GLU A 45 -4.70 -15.16 -6.15
C GLU A 45 -5.68 -13.96 -6.20
N LYS A 46 -5.73 -13.20 -5.10
CA LYS A 46 -6.49 -11.96 -4.99
C LYS A 46 -5.58 -10.84 -4.53
N GLN A 47 -5.72 -9.67 -5.16
CA GLN A 47 -5.10 -8.44 -4.67
C GLN A 47 -5.83 -7.97 -3.41
N ILE A 48 -5.10 -7.80 -2.32
CA ILE A 48 -5.66 -7.41 -1.02
C ILE A 48 -5.12 -6.07 -0.51
N ASP A 49 -3.93 -5.68 -0.94
CA ASP A 49 -3.30 -4.42 -0.55
C ASP A 49 -2.20 -4.03 -1.55
N ILE A 50 -1.48 -2.96 -1.25
CA ILE A 50 -0.26 -2.53 -1.94
C ILE A 50 0.97 -2.81 -1.08
N CYS A 51 2.16 -2.80 -1.70
CA CYS A 51 3.43 -3.01 -1.00
C CYS A 51 4.23 -1.70 -0.91
N SER A 52 5.27 -1.66 -0.08
CA SER A 52 6.15 -0.48 0.04
C SER A 52 6.82 -0.07 -1.27
N SER A 53 6.92 -1.01 -2.23
CA SER A 53 7.38 -0.71 -3.58
C SER A 53 6.17 -0.33 -4.44
N PRO A 54 6.14 0.87 -5.06
CA PRO A 54 5.00 1.36 -5.85
C PRO A 54 4.73 0.56 -7.13
N ARG A 55 5.62 -0.39 -7.48
CA ARG A 55 5.46 -1.30 -8.62
C ARG A 55 5.02 -2.71 -8.22
N LYS A 56 4.72 -2.93 -6.94
CA LYS A 56 4.31 -4.23 -6.41
C LYS A 56 2.99 -4.09 -5.66
N ILE A 57 2.15 -5.09 -5.85
CA ILE A 57 0.87 -5.26 -5.16
C ILE A 57 0.96 -6.45 -4.20
N CYS A 58 0.13 -6.45 -3.17
CA CYS A 58 0.03 -7.56 -2.22
C CYS A 58 -1.03 -8.55 -2.72
N CYS A 59 -0.59 -9.78 -2.97
CA CYS A 59 -1.43 -10.89 -3.42
C CYS A 59 -1.52 -11.94 -2.32
N THR A 60 -2.70 -12.47 -2.07
CA THR A 60 -2.89 -13.65 -1.23
C THR A 60 -3.59 -14.74 -2.03
N GLU A 61 -3.36 -16.01 -1.69
CA GLU A 61 -4.06 -17.11 -2.32
C GLU A 61 -5.57 -16.97 -2.07
N ARG A 62 -6.37 -17.26 -3.09
CA ARG A 62 -7.80 -17.47 -2.85
C ARG A 62 -7.90 -18.78 -2.09
N LEU A 63 -7.98 -18.69 -0.76
CA LEU A 63 -8.67 -19.71 0.00
C LEU A 63 -10.07 -19.74 -0.59
N TYR A 64 -10.33 -20.68 -1.49
CA TYR A 64 -11.69 -21.18 -1.63
C TYR A 64 -12.06 -21.53 -0.20
N GLU A 65 -13.02 -20.80 0.39
CA GLU A 65 -13.72 -21.31 1.56
C GLU A 65 -14.24 -22.67 1.12
N GLU A 66 -13.45 -23.72 1.37
CA GLU A 66 -13.92 -25.08 1.31
C GLU A 66 -15.16 -25.08 2.20
N ASP A 67 -16.26 -25.47 1.58
CA ASP A 67 -17.49 -25.91 2.20
C ASP A 67 -17.20 -26.88 3.36
N TYR A 68 -16.78 -26.39 4.53
CA TYR A 68 -16.78 -27.15 5.78
C TYR A 68 -18.20 -27.10 6.36
N ILE A 69 -19.13 -27.70 5.60
CA ILE A 69 -20.31 -28.35 6.15
C ILE A 69 -19.85 -29.75 6.56
N PHE A 70 -19.68 -29.97 7.87
CA PHE A 70 -19.84 -31.27 8.49
C PHE A 70 -20.57 -31.09 9.82
#